data_AF-A0A3D3Z7I1-F1
#
_entry.id   AF-A0A3D3Z7I1-F1
#
_cell.length_a   1.000
_cell.length_b   1.000
_cell.length_c   1.000
_cell.angle_alpha   90.00
_cell.angle_beta   90.00
_cell.angle_gamma   90.00
#
_symmetry.space_group_name_H-M   'P 1'
#
loop_
_entity.id
_entity.type
_entity.pdbx_description
1 polymer ?
#
loop_
_entity_poly.entity_id
_entity_poly.type
_entity_poly.pdbx_seq_one_letter_code
_entity_poly.pdbx_strand_id
1 'polypeptide(L)'
;MDDRTHHMLTSPAAPLLVRMATPNALAFAIQSSVSLAEVWIIGQLGTGALASIALAFPLLMLIQTMSGGAAGGAVTSAIARALGAGDRERAQQLIWHALALSALGAALFLVLFSLG
;
A
#
# COMPACT_ATOMS: atom_id res chain seq x y z
N MET A 1 -21.44 1.68 24.35
CA MET A 1 -20.08 1.18 24.01
C MET A 1 -20.29 -0.13 23.28
N ASP A 2 -19.78 -0.26 22.06
CA ASP A 2 -20.00 -1.46 21.23
C ASP A 2 -19.20 -2.68 21.76
N ASP A 3 -19.78 -3.87 21.66
CA ASP A 3 -19.16 -5.15 22.09
C ASP A 3 -17.78 -5.40 21.43
N ARG A 4 -17.58 -4.90 20.20
CA ARG A 4 -16.30 -4.96 19.49
C ARG A 4 -15.20 -4.17 20.18
N THR A 5 -15.53 -3.01 20.75
CA THR A 5 -14.58 -2.15 21.47
C THR A 5 -14.20 -2.80 22.80
N HIS A 6 -15.14 -3.45 23.49
CA HIS A 6 -14.85 -4.17 24.74
C HIS A 6 -13.92 -5.37 24.51
N HIS A 7 -14.13 -6.14 23.44
CA HIS A 7 -13.28 -7.29 23.08
C HIS A 7 -11.84 -6.91 22.71
N MET A 8 -11.61 -5.71 22.17
CA MET A 8 -10.25 -5.20 21.89
C MET A 8 -9.51 -4.76 23.16
N LEU A 9 -10.22 -4.38 24.22
CA LEU A 9 -9.64 -3.99 25.50
C LEU A 9 -9.42 -5.16 26.48
N THR A 10 -10.23 -6.24 26.39
CA THR A 10 -10.20 -7.34 27.39
C THR A 10 -9.52 -8.63 26.94
N SER A 11 -9.22 -8.79 25.64
CA SER A 11 -8.54 -9.98 25.14
C SER A 11 -7.02 -9.88 25.32
N PRO A 12 -6.30 -10.99 25.60
CA PRO A 12 -4.84 -10.98 25.65
C PRO A 12 -4.28 -10.44 24.32
N ALA A 13 -3.37 -9.47 24.41
CA ALA A 13 -2.88 -8.72 23.26
C ALA A 13 -2.24 -9.60 22.18
N ALA A 14 -1.56 -10.69 22.58
CA ALA A 14 -0.86 -11.58 21.67
C ALA A 14 -1.78 -12.28 20.63
N PRO A 15 -2.84 -13.02 21.00
CA PRO A 15 -3.72 -13.67 20.01
C PRO A 15 -4.52 -12.70 19.14
N LEU A 16 -4.87 -11.52 19.67
CA LEU A 16 -5.57 -10.49 18.88
C LEU A 16 -4.64 -9.90 17.81
N LEU A 17 -3.42 -9.54 18.17
CA LEU A 17 -2.41 -9.05 17.23
C LEU A 17 -2.08 -10.11 16.18
N VAL A 18 -1.90 -11.37 16.57
CA VAL A 18 -1.68 -12.47 15.62
C VAL A 18 -2.84 -12.57 14.63
N ARG A 19 -4.08 -12.57 15.10
CA ARG A 19 -5.27 -12.67 14.22
C ARG A 19 -5.40 -11.49 13.26
N MET A 20 -5.03 -10.28 13.68
CA MET A 20 -5.06 -9.09 12.80
C MET A 20 -3.87 -9.02 11.84
N ALA A 21 -2.69 -9.50 12.27
CA ALA A 21 -1.48 -9.51 11.44
C ALA A 21 -1.45 -10.66 10.43
N THR A 22 -2.07 -11.81 10.74
CA THR A 22 -2.11 -13.01 9.89
C THR A 22 -2.53 -12.71 8.44
N PRO A 23 -3.65 -12.01 8.16
CA PRO A 23 -4.06 -11.73 6.78
C PRO A 23 -3.03 -10.86 6.04
N ASN A 24 -2.44 -9.87 6.72
CA ASN A 24 -1.42 -9.02 6.13
C ASN A 24 -0.13 -9.82 5.85
N ALA A 25 0.32 -10.63 6.81
CA ALA A 25 1.50 -11.49 6.65
C ALA A 25 1.34 -12.48 5.48
N LEU A 26 0.15 -13.06 5.31
CA LEU A 26 -0.16 -13.94 4.19
C LEU A 26 -0.09 -13.17 2.85
N ALA A 27 -0.63 -11.95 2.79
CA ALA A 27 -0.54 -11.11 1.60
C ALA A 27 0.93 -10.82 1.21
N PHE A 28 1.78 -10.48 2.18
CA PHE A 28 3.21 -10.27 1.95
C PHE A 28 3.93 -11.55 1.49
N ALA A 29 3.55 -12.73 2.02
CA ALA A 29 4.13 -14.01 1.59
C ALA A 29 3.75 -14.36 0.15
N ILE A 30 2.48 -14.16 -0.22
CA ILE A 30 2.01 -14.35 -1.60
C ILE A 30 2.73 -13.36 -2.54
N GLN A 31 2.78 -12.08 -2.17
CA GLN A 31 3.46 -11.05 -2.98
C GLN A 31 4.95 -11.38 -3.19
N SER A 32 5.65 -11.80 -2.15
CA SER A 32 7.06 -12.18 -2.26
C SER A 32 7.28 -13.38 -3.18
N SER A 33 6.35 -14.35 -3.16
CA SER A 33 6.38 -15.51 -4.06
C SER A 33 6.17 -15.10 -5.52
N VAL A 34 5.27 -14.15 -5.78
CA VAL A 34 5.05 -13.57 -7.11
C VAL A 34 6.31 -12.85 -7.60
N SER A 35 6.91 -12.01 -6.77
CA SER A 35 8.16 -11.30 -7.12
C SER A 35 9.30 -12.27 -7.44
N LEU A 36 9.41 -13.39 -6.71
CA LEU A 36 10.40 -14.42 -7.00
C LEU A 36 10.13 -15.10 -8.36
N ALA A 37 8.87 -15.41 -8.65
CA ALA A 37 8.47 -16.00 -9.93
C ALA A 37 8.75 -15.05 -11.10
N GLU A 38 8.46 -13.75 -10.95
CA GLU A 38 8.78 -12.73 -11.96
C GLU A 38 10.28 -12.73 -12.27
N VAL A 39 11.14 -12.61 -11.26
CA VAL A 39 12.60 -12.60 -11.44
C VAL A 39 13.09 -13.89 -12.09
N TRP A 40 12.52 -15.04 -11.75
CA TRP A 40 12.86 -16.32 -12.36
C TRP A 40 12.51 -16.38 -13.85
N ILE A 41 11.30 -15.93 -14.23
CA ILE A 41 10.84 -15.87 -15.62
C ILE A 41 11.73 -14.89 -16.42
N ILE A 42 11.96 -13.70 -15.86
CA ILE A 42 12.82 -12.66 -16.46
C ILE A 42 14.25 -13.17 -16.67
N GLY A 43 14.79 -13.90 -15.69
CA GLY A 43 16.12 -14.49 -15.77
C GLY A 43 16.28 -15.50 -16.92
N GLN A 44 15.19 -16.15 -17.34
CA GLN A 44 15.19 -17.07 -18.48
C GLN A 44 15.12 -16.37 -19.84
N LEU A 45 14.67 -15.11 -19.90
CA LEU A 45 14.54 -14.32 -21.13
C LEU A 45 15.89 -13.75 -21.64
N GLY A 46 16.98 -13.93 -20.88
CA GLY A 46 18.34 -13.55 -21.27
C GLY A 46 18.78 -12.17 -20.76
N THR A 47 20.03 -11.80 -21.06
CA THR A 47 20.69 -10.61 -20.51
C THR A 47 20.05 -9.29 -20.95
N GLY A 48 19.46 -9.23 -22.14
CA GLY A 48 18.76 -8.04 -22.63
C GLY A 48 17.50 -7.70 -21.82
N ALA A 49 16.71 -8.70 -21.45
CA ALA A 49 15.51 -8.51 -20.62
C ALA A 49 15.88 -8.06 -19.19
N LEU A 50 16.92 -8.65 -18.62
CA LEU A 50 17.45 -8.25 -17.30
C LEU A 50 17.96 -6.80 -17.29
N ALA A 51 18.63 -6.35 -18.36
CA ALA A 51 19.10 -4.97 -18.48
C ALA A 51 17.95 -3.96 -18.51
N SER A 52 16.89 -4.23 -19.27
CA SER A 52 15.71 -3.36 -19.33
C SER A 52 15.01 -3.25 -17.97
N ILE A 53 14.91 -4.35 -17.24
CA ILE A 53 14.26 -4.36 -15.92
C ILE A 53 15.12 -3.68 -14.86
N ALA A 54 16.45 -3.80 -14.93
CA ALA A 54 17.35 -3.07 -14.05
C ALA A 54 17.19 -1.55 -14.17
N LEU A 55 16.90 -1.04 -15.38
CA LEU A 55 16.61 0.39 -15.61
C LEU A 55 15.22 0.80 -15.12
N ALA A 56 14.23 -0.09 -15.20
CA ALA A 56 12.87 0.18 -14.73
C ALA A 56 12.70 0.07 -13.20
N PHE A 57 13.56 -0.72 -12.54
CA PHE A 57 13.43 -1.05 -11.12
C PHE A 57 13.42 0.18 -10.19
N PRO A 58 14.31 1.20 -10.36
CA PRO A 58 14.28 2.40 -9.53
C PRO A 58 12.97 3.20 -9.66
N LEU A 59 12.42 3.27 -10.88
CA LEU A 59 11.13 3.94 -11.13
C LEU A 59 9.99 3.15 -10.46
N LEU A 60 10.00 1.82 -10.58
CA LEU A 60 9.02 0.97 -9.93
C LEU A 60 9.07 1.15 -8.39
N MET A 61 10.26 1.17 -7.81
CA MET A 61 10.47 1.42 -6.38
C MET A 61 9.97 2.79 -5.94
N LEU A 62 10.21 3.83 -6.75
CA LEU A 62 9.72 5.19 -6.47
C LEU A 62 8.19 5.24 -6.41
N ILE A 63 7.50 4.62 -7.38
CA ILE A 63 6.04 4.57 -7.41
C ILE A 63 5.50 3.79 -6.19
N GLN A 64 6.12 2.65 -5.87
CA GLN A 64 5.72 1.82 -4.72
C GLN A 64 5.89 2.54 -3.39
N THR A 65 7.02 3.20 -3.14
CA THR A 65 7.27 3.93 -1.88
C THR A 65 6.44 5.20 -1.76
N MET A 66 6.16 5.89 -2.87
CA MET A 66 5.25 7.04 -2.85
C MET A 66 3.81 6.62 -2.51
N SER A 67 3.33 5.53 -3.12
CA SER A 67 1.99 5.00 -2.90
C SER A 67 1.83 4.38 -1.51
N GLY A 68 2.67 3.40 -1.15
CA GLY A 68 2.57 2.68 0.11
C GLY A 68 3.10 3.45 1.32
N GLY A 69 3.98 4.42 1.13
CA GLY A 69 4.61 5.20 2.19
C GLY A 69 3.95 6.56 2.39
N ALA A 70 4.49 7.60 1.75
CA ALA A 70 4.17 9.00 2.05
C ALA A 70 2.71 9.36 1.75
N ALA A 71 2.18 9.00 0.58
CA ALA A 71 0.81 9.34 0.20
C ALA A 71 -0.22 8.42 0.90
N GLY A 72 -0.04 7.11 0.83
CA GLY A 72 -0.96 6.14 1.44
C GLY A 72 -0.98 6.22 2.97
N GLY A 73 0.18 6.37 3.61
CA GLY A 73 0.30 6.50 5.07
C GLY A 73 -0.30 7.81 5.59
N ALA A 74 -0.08 8.94 4.91
CA ALA A 74 -0.65 10.22 5.31
C ALA A 74 -2.18 10.23 5.22
N VAL A 75 -2.73 9.69 4.13
CA VAL A 75 -4.18 9.56 3.92
C VAL A 75 -4.81 8.63 4.94
N THR A 76 -4.28 7.41 5.10
CA THR A 76 -4.82 6.43 6.05
C THR A 76 -4.77 6.94 7.49
N SER A 77 -3.69 7.64 7.87
CA SER A 77 -3.57 8.29 9.18
C SER A 77 -4.59 9.42 9.37
N ALA A 78 -4.82 10.26 8.37
CA ALA A 78 -5.81 11.32 8.44
C ALA A 78 -7.25 10.79 8.57
N ILE A 79 -7.59 9.74 7.80
CA ILE A 79 -8.89 9.07 7.89
C ILE A 79 -9.07 8.38 9.24
N ALA A 80 -8.04 7.68 9.74
CA ALA A 80 -8.06 7.02 11.04
C ALA A 80 -8.31 8.02 12.19
N ARG A 81 -7.68 9.21 12.14
CA ARG A 81 -7.93 10.28 13.12
C ARG A 81 -9.35 10.83 13.05
N ALA A 82 -9.90 11.05 11.86
CA ALA A 82 -11.27 11.55 11.69
C ALA A 82 -12.31 10.53 12.19
N LEU A 83 -12.13 9.25 11.85
CA LEU A 83 -12.97 8.16 12.36
C LEU A 83 -12.85 8.00 13.89
N GLY A 84 -11.65 8.11 14.44
CA GLY A 84 -11.39 8.05 15.88
C GLY A 84 -12.05 9.20 16.67
N ALA A 85 -12.26 10.36 16.03
CA ALA A 85 -12.99 11.49 16.61
C ALA A 85 -14.53 11.36 16.48
N GLY A 86 -15.04 10.29 15.85
CA GLY A 86 -16.47 10.09 15.59
C GLY A 86 -17.03 10.87 14.40
N ASP A 87 -16.19 11.65 13.69
CA ASP A 87 -16.59 12.50 12.57
C ASP A 87 -16.56 11.74 11.24
N ARG A 88 -17.60 10.96 10.98
CA ARG A 88 -17.74 10.14 9.77
C ARG A 88 -17.89 10.96 8.50
N GLU A 89 -18.51 12.13 8.59
CA GLU A 89 -18.76 13.00 7.44
C GLU A 89 -17.44 13.60 6.93
N ARG A 90 -16.58 14.05 7.84
CA ARG A 90 -15.22 14.48 7.51
C ARG A 90 -14.36 13.35 6.98
N ALA A 91 -14.48 12.14 7.52
CA ALA A 91 -13.77 10.96 6.99
C ALA A 91 -14.17 10.68 5.52
N GLN A 92 -15.45 10.80 5.18
CA GLN A 92 -15.94 10.62 3.81
C GLN A 92 -15.42 11.71 2.86
N GLN A 93 -15.37 12.97 3.30
CA GLN A 93 -14.78 14.05 2.51
C GLN A 93 -13.27 13.84 2.27
N LEU A 94 -12.55 13.37 3.29
CA LEU A 94 -11.11 13.05 3.19
C LEU A 94 -10.83 11.97 2.14
N ILE A 95 -11.71 10.97 2.00
CA ILE A 95 -11.58 9.93 0.96
C ILE A 95 -11.60 10.54 -0.44
N TRP A 96 -12.53 11.46 -0.72
CA TRP A 96 -12.60 12.11 -2.04
C TRP A 96 -11.35 12.93 -2.36
N HIS A 97 -10.83 13.67 -1.39
CA HIS A 97 -9.59 14.42 -1.55
C HIS A 97 -8.39 13.50 -1.77
N ALA A 98 -8.33 12.37 -1.05
CA ALA A 98 -7.29 11.37 -1.22
C ALA A 98 -7.31 10.71 -2.60
N LEU A 99 -8.50 10.41 -3.12
CA LEU A 99 -8.67 9.87 -4.47
C LEU A 99 -8.22 10.88 -5.54
N ALA A 100 -8.62 12.15 -5.39
CA ALA A 100 -8.19 13.21 -6.31
C ALA A 100 -6.67 13.39 -6.29
N LEU A 101 -6.04 13.40 -5.11
CA LEU A 101 -4.59 13.51 -4.98
C LEU A 101 -3.86 12.30 -5.57
N SER A 102 -4.41 11.09 -5.37
CA SER A 102 -3.87 9.86 -5.95
C SER A 102 -3.94 9.86 -7.47
N ALA A 103 -5.07 10.32 -8.04
CA ALA A 103 -5.24 10.45 -9.49
C ALA A 103 -4.28 11.48 -10.09
N LEU A 104 -4.10 12.63 -9.43
CA LEU A 104 -3.13 13.65 -9.84
C LEU A 104 -1.70 13.12 -9.79
N GLY A 105 -1.33 12.41 -8.72
CA GLY A 105 -0.02 11.77 -8.61
C GLY A 105 0.22 10.74 -9.72
N ALA A 106 -0.77 9.89 -10.00
CA ALA A 106 -0.69 8.90 -11.08
C ALA A 106 -0.54 9.55 -12.46
N ALA A 107 -1.32 10.62 -12.74
CA ALA A 107 -1.21 11.38 -13.98
C ALA A 107 0.17 12.03 -14.14
N LEU A 108 0.71 12.60 -13.06
CA LEU A 108 2.06 13.18 -13.06
C LEU A 108 3.14 12.14 -13.38
N PHE A 109 3.08 10.97 -12.74
CA PHE A 109 4.01 9.87 -13.03
C PHE A 109 3.91 9.39 -14.48
N LEU A 110 2.69 9.29 -15.01
CA LEU A 110 2.46 8.88 -16.41
C LEU A 110 3.04 9.90 -17.39
N VAL A 111 2.85 11.20 -17.15
CA VAL A 111 3.42 12.26 -18.00
C VAL A 111 4.94 12.25 -17.94
N LEU A 112 5.53 12.13 -16.74
CA LEU A 112 6.98 12.03 -16.57
C LEU A 112 7.56 10.83 -17.32
N PHE A 113 6.90 9.67 -17.25
CA PHE A 113 7.31 8.48 -18.00
C PHE A 113 7.20 8.67 -19.51
N SER A 114 6.17 9.38 -20.00
CA SER A 114 6.02 9.62 -21.44
C SER A 114 7.01 10.64 -22.02
N LEU A 115 7.60 11.48 -21.18
CA LEU A 115 8.59 12.51 -21.58
C LEU A 115 10.04 12.00 -21.56
N GLY A 116 10.31 10.85 -20.94
CA GLY A 116 11.65 10.24 -20.83
C GLY A 116 11.78 8.98 -21.64
#